data_AF-I2NF09-F1
#
_entry.id   AF-I2NF09-F1
#
_cell.length_a   1.000
_cell.length_b   1.000
_cell.length_c   1.000
_cell.angle_alpha   90.00
_cell.angle_beta   90.00
_cell.angle_gamma   90.00
#
_symmetry.space_group_name_H-M   'P 1'
#
loop_
_entity.id
_entity.type
_entity.pdbx_description
1 polymer ?
#
loop_
_entity_poly.entity_id
_entity_poly.type
_entity_poly.pdbx_seq_one_letter_code
_entity_poly.pdbx_strand_id
1 'polypeptide(L)' 'MEKCVEIYNQSKWLGDSLQNTYVDQYSSASVNAYNQKIAQHSQMINWFNQNCAGKQSRSACEAAMELNRKNGIPTQNCY' A
#
# COMPACT_ATOMS: atom_id res chain seq x y z
N MET A 1 -0.18 -8.06 -7.64
CA MET A 1 -1.27 -7.38 -6.89
C MET A 1 -1.39 -7.82 -5.44
N GLU A 2 -1.20 -9.11 -5.11
CA GLU A 2 -1.25 -9.59 -3.72
C GLU A 2 -0.35 -8.82 -2.75
N LYS A 3 0.91 -8.55 -3.14
CA LYS A 3 1.85 -7.77 -2.31
C LYS A 3 1.37 -6.34 -2.03
N CYS A 4 0.64 -5.73 -2.97
CA CYS A 4 0.03 -4.41 -2.78
C CYS A 4 -1.07 -4.45 -1.71
N VAL A 5 -1.92 -5.48 -1.76
CA VAL A 5 -2.98 -5.70 -0.76
C VAL A 5 -2.37 -5.95 0.61
N GLU A 6 -1.32 -6.77 0.68
CA GLU A 6 -0.60 -7.06 1.93
C GLU A 6 -0.01 -5.77 2.55
N ILE A 7 0.77 -5.00 1.78
CA ILE A 7 1.38 -3.75 2.27
C ILE A 7 0.32 -2.73 2.66
N TYR A 8 -0.77 -2.60 1.89
CA TYR A 8 -1.88 -1.71 2.24
C TYR A 8 -2.51 -2.10 3.58
N ASN A 9 -2.83 -3.38 3.78
CA ASN A 9 -3.44 -3.86 5.02
C ASN A 9 -2.51 -3.67 6.22
N GLN A 10 -1.23 -4.02 6.09
CA GLN A 10 -0.24 -3.82 7.15
C GLN A 10 -0.07 -2.32 7.46
N SER A 11 -0.03 -1.46 6.44
CA SER A 11 0.06 -0.01 6.62
C SER A 11 -1.16 0.52 7.36
N LYS A 12 -2.36 0.08 6.97
CA LYS A 12 -3.61 0.45 7.63
C LYS A 12 -3.61 0.06 9.11
N TRP A 13 -3.27 -1.19 9.43
CA TRP A 13 -3.21 -1.65 10.82
C TRP A 13 -2.19 -0.88 11.67
N LEU A 14 -1.02 -0.56 11.10
CA LEU A 14 -0.02 0.25 11.78
C LEU A 14 -0.50 1.69 11.99
N GLY A 15 -1.17 2.29 11.01
CA GLY A 15 -1.80 3.60 11.11
C GLY A 15 -2.87 3.64 12.21
N ASP A 16 -3.76 2.66 12.25
CA ASP A 16 -4.78 2.52 13.29
C ASP A 16 -4.15 2.34 14.68
N SER A 17 -3.08 1.55 14.78
CA SER A 17 -2.32 1.39 16.03
C SER A 17 -1.68 2.72 16.48
N LEU A 18 -1.08 3.47 15.55
CA LEU A 18 -0.47 4.78 15.82
C LEU A 18 -1.51 5.82 16.29
N GLN A 19 -2.70 5.83 15.70
CA GLN A 19 -3.80 6.73 16.08
C GLN A 19 -4.27 6.48 17.53
N ASN A 20 -4.25 5.22 17.97
CA ASN A 20 -4.73 4.82 19.29
C ASN A 20 -3.62 4.68 20.35
N THR A 21 -2.35 4.91 19.99
CA THR A 21 -1.23 4.78 20.93
C THR A 21 -1.11 6.02 21.79
N TYR A 22 -1.14 5.84 23.11
CA TYR A 22 -0.72 6.88 24.05
C TYR A 22 0.82 7.00 24.06
N VAL A 23 1.32 8.23 23.95
CA VAL A 23 2.74 8.55 24.00
C VAL A 23 3.02 9.37 25.24
N ASP A 24 3.92 8.88 26.09
CA ASP A 24 4.45 9.67 27.19
C ASP A 24 5.47 10.66 26.63
N GLN A 25 5.06 11.93 26.54
CA GLN A 25 5.85 13.02 25.96
C GLN A 25 7.10 13.36 26.79
N TYR A 26 7.15 12.95 28.06
CA TYR A 26 8.31 13.20 28.94
C TYR A 26 9.32 12.06 28.90
N SER A 27 8.98 10.94 28.25
CA SER A 27 9.86 9.79 28.05
C SER A 27 10.44 9.81 26.64
N SER A 28 11.73 10.11 26.53
CA SER A 28 12.44 10.05 25.25
C SER A 28 12.34 8.67 24.60
N ALA A 29 12.34 7.60 25.40
CA ALA A 29 12.15 6.24 24.91
C ALA A 29 10.75 6.02 24.31
N SER A 30 9.69 6.53 24.96
CA SER A 30 8.31 6.43 24.46
C SER A 30 8.15 7.20 23.14
N VAL A 31 8.64 8.45 23.10
CA VAL A 31 8.62 9.29 21.90
C VAL A 31 9.41 8.66 20.75
N ASN A 32 10.61 8.15 21.02
CA ASN A 32 11.44 7.50 20.00
C ASN A 32 10.78 6.24 19.43
N ALA A 33 10.20 5.40 20.29
CA ALA A 33 9.49 4.20 19.85
C ALA A 33 8.27 4.53 18.97
N TYR A 34 7.52 5.59 19.31
CA TYR A 34 6.42 6.07 18.50
C TYR A 34 6.89 6.60 17.14
N ASN A 35 7.93 7.44 17.13
CA ASN A 35 8.50 8.00 15.91
C ASN A 35 9.07 6.94 14.95
N GLN A 36 9.65 5.85 15.49
CA GLN A 36 10.09 4.71 14.67
C GLN A 36 8.93 4.05 13.93
N LYS A 37 7.78 3.86 14.61
CA LYS A 37 6.57 3.32 13.98
C LYS A 37 6.00 4.26 12.92
N ILE A 38 6.02 5.58 13.15
CA ILE A 38 5.64 6.58 12.14
C ILE A 38 6.53 6.47 10.90
N ALA A 39 7.85 6.35 11.09
CA ALA A 39 8.79 6.21 9.99
C ALA A 39 8.51 4.94 9.17
N GLN A 40 8.26 3.82 9.84
CA GLN A 40 7.88 2.56 9.19
C GLN A 40 6.56 2.72 8.40
N HIS A 41 5.53 3.32 8.99
CA HIS A 41 4.25 3.56 8.33
C HIS A 41 4.43 4.41 7.05
N SER A 42 5.24 5.47 7.12
CA SER A 42 5.53 6.32 5.95
C SER A 42 6.27 5.56 4.85
N GLN A 43 7.22 4.69 5.19
CA GLN A 43 7.92 3.85 4.22
C GLN A 43 6.97 2.90 3.48
N MET A 44 6.01 2.32 4.20
CA MET A 44 5.01 1.42 3.61
C MET A 44 4.07 2.16 2.65
N ILE A 45 3.58 3.33 3.04
CA ILE A 45 2.75 4.19 2.16
C ILE A 45 3.54 4.58 0.92
N ASN A 46 4.78 5.05 1.07
CA ASN A 46 5.60 5.46 -0.06
C ASN A 46 5.86 4.30 -1.02
N TRP A 47 6.18 3.12 -0.49
CA TRP A 47 6.36 1.92 -1.31
C TRP A 47 5.06 1.57 -2.05
N PHE A 48 3.92 1.59 -1.35
CA PHE A 48 2.62 1.31 -1.97
C PHE A 48 2.32 2.32 -3.09
N ASN A 49 2.53 3.61 -2.86
CA ASN A 49 2.28 4.63 -3.85
C ASN A 49 3.17 4.46 -5.09
N GLN A 50 4.43 4.10 -4.91
CA GLN A 50 5.37 3.91 -6.03
C GLN A 50 5.09 2.61 -6.82
N ASN A 51 4.69 1.54 -6.13
CA ASN A 51 4.65 0.20 -6.72
C ASN A 51 3.23 -0.28 -7.05
N CYS A 52 2.20 0.34 -6.48
CA CYS A 52 0.83 -0.16 -6.51
C CYS A 52 -0.17 0.90 -6.96
N ALA A 53 -0.08 2.13 -6.43
CA ALA A 53 -0.95 3.22 -6.88
C ALA A 53 -0.68 3.49 -8.38
N GLY A 54 -1.72 3.37 -9.21
CA GLY A 54 -1.61 3.43 -10.67
C GLY A 54 -1.25 2.10 -11.37
N LYS A 55 -0.58 1.15 -10.70
CA LYS A 55 -0.38 -0.22 -11.25
C LYS A 55 -1.59 -1.12 -11.06
N GLN A 56 -2.47 -0.82 -10.11
CA GLN A 56 -3.76 -1.52 -9.98
C GLN A 56 -4.61 -1.39 -11.25
N SER A 57 -4.69 -0.21 -11.86
CA SER A 57 -5.40 -0.03 -13.13
C SER A 57 -4.68 -0.75 -14.27
N ARG A 58 -3.35 -0.69 -14.34
CA ARG A 58 -2.57 -1.40 -15.36
C ARG A 58 -2.68 -2.92 -15.23
N SER A 59 -2.56 -3.48 -14.04
CA SER A 59 -2.71 -4.91 -13.78
C SER A 59 -4.14 -5.38 -14.06
N ALA A 60 -5.16 -4.59 -13.71
CA ALA A 60 -6.55 -4.89 -14.05
C ALA A 60 -6.79 -4.79 -15.56
N CYS A 61 -6.19 -3.80 -16.22
CA CYS A 61 -6.24 -3.61 -17.66
C CYS A 61 -5.51 -4.75 -18.39
N GLU A 62 -4.32 -5.16 -17.94
CA GLU A 62 -3.58 -6.32 -18.46
C GLU A 62 -4.35 -7.62 -18.24
N ALA A 63 -5.00 -7.82 -17.09
CA ALA A 63 -5.87 -8.97 -16.85
C ALA A 63 -7.10 -8.96 -17.78
N ALA A 64 -7.70 -7.79 -18.01
CA ALA A 64 -8.80 -7.62 -18.96
C ALA A 64 -8.36 -7.84 -20.42
N MET A 65 -7.16 -7.37 -20.80
CA MET A 65 -6.55 -7.65 -22.11
C MET A 65 -6.36 -9.16 -22.31
N GLU A 66 -5.82 -9.86 -21.31
CA GLU A 66 -5.57 -11.30 -21.39
C GLU A 66 -6.89 -12.08 -21.52
N LEU A 67 -7.93 -11.66 -20.79
CA LEU A 67 -9.27 -12.23 -20.89
C LEU A 67 -9.89 -12.00 -22.27
N ASN A 68 -9.82 -10.76 -22.78
CA ASN A 68 -10.35 -10.40 -24.08
C ASN A 68 -9.63 -11.15 -25.21
N ARG A 69 -8.30 -11.29 -25.13
CA ARG A 69 -7.50 -12.08 -26.06
C ARG A 69 -7.95 -13.54 -26.10
N LYS A 70 -8.19 -14.16 -24.94
CA LYS A 70 -8.68 -15.55 -24.83
C LYS A 70 -10.08 -15.73 -25.43
N ASN A 71 -10.91 -14.68 -25.35
CA ASN A 71 -12.28 -14.70 -25.83
C ASN A 71 -12.44 -14.15 -27.26
N GLY A 72 -11.34 -13.80 -27.95
CA GLY A 72 -11.37 -13.23 -29.30
C GLY A 72 -11.95 -11.81 -29.38
N ILE A 73 -11.98 -11.09 -28.26
CA ILE A 73 -12.51 -9.73 -28.14
C ILE A 73 -11.36 -8.73 -28.32
N PRO A 74 -11.57 -7.58 -29.01
CA PRO A 74 -10.55 -6.54 -29.13
C PRO A 74 -9.99 -6.10 -27.78
N THR A 75 -8.67 -5.97 -27.68
CA THR A 75 -7.98 -5.53 -26.46
C THR A 75 -7.85 -4.01 -26.42
N GLN A 76 -7.85 -3.43 -25.21
CA GLN A 76 -7.55 -2.01 -24.99
C GLN A 76 -6.06 -1.82 -24.72
N ASN A 77 -5.50 -0.67 -25.09
CA ASN A 77 -4.10 -0.35 -24.80
C ASN A 77 -3.98 0.25 -23.39
N CYS A 78 -3.12 -0.34 -22.55
CA CYS A 78 -2.93 0.07 -21.15
C CYS A 78 -1.72 1.02 -20.96
N TYR A 79 -1.23 1.63 -22.05
CA TYR A 79 -0.10 2.57 -22.10
C TYR A 79 -0.54 3.96 -22.52
#